data_AF-A0AAJ7L529-F1
#
_entry.id   AF-A0AAJ7L529-F1
#
_cell.length_a   1.000
_cell.length_b   1.000
_cell.length_c   1.000
_cell.angle_alpha   90.00
_cell.angle_beta   90.00
_cell.angle_gamma   90.00
#
_symmetry.space_group_name_H-M   'P 1'
#
loop_
_entity.id
_entity.type
_entity.pdbx_description
1 polymer ?
#
loop_
_entity_poly.entity_id
_entity_poly.type
_entity_poly.pdbx_seq_one_letter_code
_entity_poly.pdbx_strand_id
1 'polypeptide(L)'
;MKKAGKALKVIFPKMLHVTCAAHALHRVAEEIRVIFPDIDRLVANGKKIFNKAASRISVFRESLPAVPLPPQPIITRWGTWINAACYYAHYFDEFAAVVNKFDTDDAASIGAVKALLQKPSVKRDLAYPLANFGRLPDCIT
;
A
#
# COMPACT_ATOMS: atom_id res chain seq x y z
N MET A 1 -11.35 6.70 19.04
CA MET A 1 -12.17 7.70 19.76
C MET A 1 -12.87 7.22 21.04
N LYS A 2 -12.81 5.93 21.43
CA LYS A 2 -13.50 5.44 22.66
C LYS A 2 -13.07 6.16 23.95
N LYS A 3 -11.76 6.39 24.16
CA LYS A 3 -11.25 7.10 25.35
C LYS A 3 -11.76 8.55 25.42
N ALA A 4 -11.67 9.28 24.31
CA ALA A 4 -12.20 10.64 24.21
C ALA A 4 -13.72 10.69 24.44
N GLY A 5 -14.47 9.76 23.85
CA GLY A 5 -15.92 9.66 24.07
C GLY A 5 -16.30 9.42 25.54
N LYS A 6 -15.53 8.60 26.27
CA LYS A 6 -15.73 8.41 27.72
C LYS A 6 -15.50 9.70 28.50
N ALA A 7 -14.43 10.44 28.20
CA ALA A 7 -14.12 11.70 28.86
C ALA A 7 -15.20 12.77 28.60
N LEU A 8 -15.63 12.91 27.34
CA LEU A 8 -16.66 13.88 26.96
C LEU A 8 -18.03 13.59 27.59
N LYS A 9 -18.36 12.32 27.82
CA LYS A 9 -19.64 11.94 28.43
C LYS A 9 -19.81 12.43 29.87
N VAL A 10 -18.72 12.74 30.59
CA VAL A 10 -18.76 13.37 31.91
C VAL A 10 -19.39 14.77 31.83
N ILE A 11 -19.01 15.54 30.80
CA ILE A 11 -19.49 16.92 30.58
C ILE A 11 -20.82 16.91 29.81
N PHE A 12 -21.04 15.91 28.96
CA PHE A 12 -22.24 15.73 28.13
C PHE A 12 -22.94 14.41 28.46
N PRO A 13 -23.72 14.32 29.56
CA PRO A 13 -24.25 13.06 30.08
C PRO A 13 -25.21 12.34 29.12
N LYS A 14 -25.90 13.09 28.24
CA LYS A 14 -26.81 12.55 27.21
C LYS A 14 -26.10 12.16 25.91
N MET A 15 -24.78 12.33 25.80
CA MET A 15 -24.02 12.00 24.59
C MET A 15 -24.04 10.48 24.33
N LEU A 16 -24.37 10.13 23.09
CA LEU A 16 -24.22 8.78 22.55
C LEU A 16 -22.98 8.73 21.66
N HIS A 17 -21.98 7.95 22.05
CA HIS A 17 -20.80 7.73 21.24
C HIS A 17 -20.95 6.43 20.44
N VAL A 18 -21.10 6.55 19.12
CA VAL A 18 -21.17 5.43 18.19
C VAL A 18 -19.82 5.23 17.51
N THR A 19 -19.37 3.99 17.40
CA THR A 19 -18.14 3.68 16.65
C THR A 19 -18.46 3.62 15.16
N CYS A 20 -17.78 4.42 14.36
CA CYS A 20 -17.91 4.38 12.90
C CYS A 20 -17.46 3.02 12.35
N ALA A 21 -18.32 2.34 11.60
CA ALA A 21 -18.02 1.04 10.97
C ALA A 21 -16.86 1.16 9.97
N ALA A 22 -16.81 2.22 9.16
CA ALA A 22 -15.70 2.46 8.24
C ALA A 22 -14.35 2.61 8.98
N HIS A 23 -14.34 3.25 10.16
CA HIS A 23 -13.14 3.29 11.00
C HIS A 23 -12.74 1.91 11.53
N ALA A 24 -13.70 1.03 11.84
CA ALA A 24 -13.40 -0.34 12.26
C ALA A 24 -12.80 -1.15 11.10
N LEU A 25 -13.36 -1.05 9.90
CA LEU A 25 -12.85 -1.67 8.68
C LEU A 25 -11.45 -1.15 8.30
N HIS A 26 -11.19 0.15 8.45
CA HIS A 26 -9.84 0.69 8.25
C HIS A 26 -8.82 0.07 9.22
N ARG A 27 -9.18 -0.16 10.49
CA ARG A 27 -8.28 -0.86 11.43
C ARG A 27 -7.95 -2.27 10.97
N VAL A 28 -8.93 -2.99 10.41
CA VAL A 28 -8.68 -4.31 9.80
C VAL A 28 -7.67 -4.19 8.66
N ALA A 29 -7.78 -3.18 7.80
CA ALA A 29 -6.79 -2.90 6.75
C ALA A 29 -5.37 -2.68 7.32
N GLU A 30 -5.25 -1.94 8.44
CA GLU A 30 -3.95 -1.73 9.10
C GLU A 30 -3.38 -3.02 9.70
N GLU A 31 -4.21 -3.87 10.31
CA GLU A 31 -3.75 -5.17 10.81
C GLU A 31 -3.27 -6.08 9.68
N ILE A 32 -3.96 -6.10 8.53
CA ILE A 32 -3.52 -6.83 7.34
C ILE A 32 -2.14 -6.35 6.89
N ARG A 33 -1.92 -5.03 6.84
CA ARG A 33 -0.60 -4.47 6.51
C ARG A 33 0.50 -4.99 7.46
N VAL A 34 0.22 -5.05 8.76
CA VAL A 34 1.18 -5.54 9.77
C VAL A 34 1.50 -7.03 9.58
N ILE A 35 0.51 -7.83 9.16
CA ILE A 35 0.68 -9.27 8.90
C ILE A 35 1.61 -9.53 7.69
N PHE A 36 1.69 -8.59 6.74
CA PHE A 36 2.50 -8.72 5.52
C PHE A 36 3.66 -7.72 5.44
N PRO A 37 4.70 -7.84 6.30
CA PRO A 37 5.77 -6.85 6.40
C PRO A 37 6.61 -6.71 5.11
N ASP A 38 6.81 -7.79 4.35
CA ASP A 38 7.54 -7.71 3.08
C ASP A 38 6.72 -7.00 1.98
N ILE A 39 5.40 -7.17 1.96
CA ILE A 39 4.50 -6.40 1.08
C ILE A 39 4.51 -4.93 1.52
N ASP A 40 4.46 -4.66 2.82
CA ASP A 40 4.52 -3.30 3.34
C ASP A 40 5.82 -2.59 2.93
N ARG A 41 6.96 -3.29 3.01
CA ARG A 41 8.25 -2.79 2.50
C ARG A 41 8.25 -2.59 0.99
N LEU A 42 7.64 -3.48 0.22
CA LEU A 42 7.51 -3.32 -1.24
C LEU A 42 6.71 -2.06 -1.56
N VAL A 43 5.54 -1.90 -0.93
CA VAL A 43 4.67 -0.73 -1.08
C VAL A 43 5.39 0.56 -0.68
N ALA A 44 6.11 0.55 0.45
CA ALA A 44 6.83 1.71 0.95
C ALA A 44 8.01 2.14 0.05
N ASN A 45 8.62 1.22 -0.71
CA ASN A 45 9.81 1.52 -1.52
C ASN A 45 9.55 1.59 -3.02
N GLY A 46 8.56 0.88 -3.54
CA GLY A 46 8.32 0.79 -4.99
C GLY A 46 7.99 2.14 -5.63
N LYS A 47 7.17 2.98 -4.98
CA LYS A 47 6.97 4.37 -5.44
C LYS A 47 8.25 5.20 -5.35
N LYS A 48 9.06 5.03 -4.30
CA LYS A 48 10.24 5.87 -4.04
C LYS A 48 11.26 5.77 -5.17
N ILE A 49 11.32 4.65 -5.89
CA ILE A 49 12.16 4.51 -7.09
C ILE A 49 11.88 5.66 -8.07
N PHE A 50 10.61 6.05 -8.25
CA PHE A 50 10.21 7.05 -9.24
C PHE A 50 10.12 8.48 -8.68
N ASN A 51 10.42 8.69 -7.39
CA ASN A 51 10.28 10.01 -6.78
C ASN A 51 11.38 10.95 -7.28
N LYS A 52 10.99 12.09 -7.87
CA LYS A 52 11.90 13.08 -8.47
C LYS A 52 12.89 12.49 -9.48
N ALA A 53 12.49 11.42 -10.19
CA ALA A 53 13.36 10.69 -11.09
C ALA A 53 12.73 10.58 -12.49
N ALA A 54 12.82 11.67 -13.26
CA ALA A 54 12.20 11.76 -14.58
C ALA A 54 12.68 10.65 -15.54
N SER A 55 13.98 10.33 -15.55
CA SER A 55 14.55 9.26 -16.37
C SER A 55 13.90 7.90 -16.10
N ARG A 56 13.75 7.53 -14.82
CA ARG A 56 13.11 6.26 -14.43
C ARG A 56 11.61 6.24 -14.73
N ILE A 57 10.95 7.40 -14.62
CA ILE A 57 9.55 7.54 -15.04
C ILE A 57 9.42 7.32 -16.56
N SER A 58 10.32 7.90 -17.37
CA SER A 58 10.32 7.69 -18.83
C SER A 58 10.52 6.22 -19.17
N VAL A 59 11.53 5.56 -18.61
CA VAL A 59 11.76 4.11 -18.82
C VAL A 59 10.53 3.28 -18.44
N PHE A 60 9.86 3.61 -17.34
CA PHE A 60 8.63 2.95 -16.93
C PHE A 60 7.51 3.14 -17.96
N ARG A 61 7.27 4.38 -18.41
CA ARG A 61 6.20 4.71 -19.36
C ARG A 61 6.45 4.14 -20.76
N GLU A 62 7.69 4.09 -21.20
CA GLU A 62 8.10 3.46 -22.46
C GLU A 62 7.93 1.94 -22.40
N SER A 63 8.27 1.32 -21.26
CA SER A 63 8.14 -0.12 -21.09
C SER A 63 6.69 -0.57 -20.89
N LEU A 64 5.89 0.24 -20.19
CA LEU A 64 4.53 -0.09 -19.74
C LEU A 64 3.57 1.11 -19.93
N PRO A 65 3.22 1.46 -21.18
CA PRO A 65 2.43 2.67 -21.46
C PRO A 65 1.03 2.64 -20.87
N ALA A 66 0.40 1.46 -20.79
CA ALA A 66 -0.95 1.28 -20.26
C ALA A 66 -1.00 1.06 -18.73
N VAL A 67 0.15 0.87 -18.06
CA VAL A 67 0.20 0.60 -16.62
C VAL A 67 0.42 1.93 -15.89
N PRO A 68 -0.37 2.25 -14.85
CA PRO A 68 -0.12 3.43 -14.04
C PRO A 68 1.18 3.27 -13.25
N LEU A 69 1.84 4.38 -12.91
CA LEU A 69 2.94 4.33 -11.95
C LEU A 69 2.42 3.77 -10.61
N PRO A 70 3.28 3.11 -9.81
CA PRO A 70 2.86 2.60 -8.51
C PRO A 70 2.21 3.70 -7.68
N PRO A 71 1.11 3.41 -6.97
CA PRO A 71 0.47 4.39 -6.09
C PRO A 71 1.34 4.60 -4.83
N GLN A 72 1.19 5.79 -4.24
CA GLN A 72 1.77 6.07 -2.93
C GLN A 72 0.66 5.98 -1.87
N PRO A 73 0.78 5.11 -0.86
CA PRO A 73 -0.14 5.14 0.26
C PRO A 73 -0.11 6.50 0.95
N ILE A 74 -1.29 7.01 1.29
CA ILE A 74 -1.45 8.26 2.02
C ILE A 74 -1.86 7.88 3.43
N ILE A 75 -1.00 8.16 4.41
CA ILE A 75 -1.18 7.74 5.82
C ILE A 75 -2.55 8.19 6.38
N THR A 76 -3.02 9.36 5.98
CA THR A 76 -4.30 9.93 6.45
C THR A 76 -5.53 9.43 5.68
N ARG A 77 -5.37 8.71 4.57
CA ARG A 77 -6.50 8.19 3.76
C ARG A 77 -6.61 6.68 3.89
N TRP A 78 -7.80 6.23 4.29
CA TRP A 78 -8.10 4.82 4.54
C TRP A 78 -8.01 4.00 3.26
N GLY A 79 -7.62 2.73 3.38
CA GLY A 79 -7.59 1.78 2.26
C GLY A 79 -6.49 1.99 1.21
N THR A 80 -5.73 3.09 1.27
CA THR A 80 -4.71 3.39 0.25
C THR A 80 -3.57 2.38 0.19
N TRP A 81 -3.22 1.75 1.31
CA TRP A 81 -2.26 0.65 1.32
C TRP A 81 -2.78 -0.60 0.60
N ILE A 82 -4.05 -0.96 0.78
CA ILE A 82 -4.68 -2.10 0.11
C ILE A 82 -4.71 -1.86 -1.41
N ASN A 83 -5.07 -0.66 -1.85
CA ASN A 83 -5.00 -0.29 -3.27
C ASN A 83 -3.58 -0.44 -3.84
N ALA A 84 -2.56 -0.09 -3.06
CA ALA A 84 -1.17 -0.28 -3.46
C ALA A 84 -0.78 -1.77 -3.53
N ALA A 85 -1.18 -2.57 -2.55
CA ALA A 85 -0.98 -4.02 -2.58
C ALA A 85 -1.65 -4.65 -3.81
N CYS A 86 -2.91 -4.27 -4.12
CA CYS A 86 -3.62 -4.74 -5.32
C CYS A 86 -2.89 -4.36 -6.61
N TYR A 87 -2.34 -3.14 -6.69
CA TYR A 87 -1.51 -2.73 -7.84
C TYR A 87 -0.33 -3.69 -8.04
N TYR A 88 0.44 -3.99 -6.98
CA TYR A 88 1.58 -4.91 -7.11
C TYR A 88 1.13 -6.34 -7.40
N ALA A 89 -0.02 -6.78 -6.89
CA ALA A 89 -0.56 -8.09 -7.20
C ALA A 89 -0.95 -8.22 -8.69
N HIS A 90 -1.45 -7.13 -9.31
CA HIS A 90 -1.85 -7.12 -10.72
C HIS A 90 -0.69 -6.96 -11.69
N TYR A 91 0.33 -6.19 -11.33
CA TYR A 91 1.43 -5.83 -12.24
C TYR A 91 2.79 -6.33 -11.75
N PHE A 92 2.83 -7.41 -10.96
CA PHE A 92 4.05 -7.85 -10.29
C PHE A 92 5.20 -8.08 -11.26
N ASP A 93 4.94 -8.83 -12.33
CA ASP A 93 5.96 -9.27 -13.27
C ASP A 93 6.41 -8.13 -14.18
N GLU A 94 5.47 -7.32 -14.65
CA GLU A 94 5.72 -6.12 -15.45
C GLU A 94 6.55 -5.10 -14.66
N PHE A 95 6.14 -4.83 -13.42
CA PHE A 95 6.87 -3.96 -12.51
C PHE A 95 8.29 -4.47 -12.26
N ALA A 96 8.44 -5.77 -12.00
CA ALA A 96 9.75 -6.39 -11.79
C ALA A 96 10.65 -6.26 -13.02
N ALA A 97 10.10 -6.49 -14.22
CA ALA A 97 10.83 -6.35 -15.47
C ALA A 97 11.38 -4.93 -15.66
N VAL A 98 10.62 -3.89 -15.28
CA VAL A 98 11.10 -2.49 -15.33
C VAL A 98 12.16 -2.22 -14.27
N VAL A 99 11.92 -2.60 -13.01
CA VAL A 99 12.86 -2.32 -11.91
C VAL A 99 14.21 -3.01 -12.12
N ASN A 100 14.22 -4.17 -12.77
CA ASN A 100 15.44 -4.89 -13.11
C ASN A 100 16.33 -4.15 -14.14
N LYS A 101 15.81 -3.17 -14.87
CA LYS A 101 16.59 -2.32 -15.79
C LYS A 101 17.39 -1.22 -15.08
N PHE A 102 17.05 -0.88 -13.84
CA PHE A 102 17.72 0.20 -13.11
C PHE A 102 18.96 -0.28 -12.38
N ASP A 103 19.95 0.60 -12.18
CA ASP A 103 21.10 0.28 -11.34
C ASP A 103 20.68 0.18 -9.87
N THR A 104 21.20 -0.83 -9.17
CA THR A 104 20.96 -1.04 -7.74
C THR A 104 21.58 0.07 -6.90
N ASP A 105 22.67 0.69 -7.37
CA ASP A 105 23.43 1.69 -6.63
C ASP A 105 22.87 3.12 -6.80
N ASP A 106 21.98 3.34 -7.78
CA ASP A 106 21.35 4.64 -8.06
C ASP A 106 20.45 5.15 -6.91
N ALA A 107 19.82 4.23 -6.18
CA ALA A 107 18.99 4.56 -5.02
C ALA A 107 18.78 3.32 -4.14
N ALA A 108 18.85 3.51 -2.81
CA ALA A 108 18.62 2.44 -1.84
C ALA A 108 17.25 1.74 -2.00
N SER A 109 16.23 2.46 -2.49
CA SER A 109 14.91 1.88 -2.78
C SER A 109 14.96 0.83 -3.91
N ILE A 110 15.84 0.97 -4.89
CA ILE A 110 15.96 0.03 -6.01
C ILE A 110 16.48 -1.31 -5.50
N GLY A 111 17.60 -1.31 -4.76
CA GLY A 111 18.14 -2.53 -4.15
C GLY A 111 17.16 -3.23 -3.21
N ALA A 112 16.47 -2.45 -2.34
CA ALA A 112 15.46 -2.99 -1.45
C ALA A 112 14.30 -3.67 -2.21
N VAL A 113 13.82 -3.04 -3.29
CA VAL A 113 12.72 -3.59 -4.09
C VAL A 113 13.18 -4.80 -4.90
N LYS A 114 14.36 -4.76 -5.55
CA LYS A 114 14.90 -5.93 -6.27
C LYS A 114 15.00 -7.15 -5.36
N ALA A 115 15.53 -6.98 -4.14
CA ALA A 115 15.62 -8.07 -3.18
C ALA A 115 14.24 -8.66 -2.81
N LEU A 116 13.21 -7.82 -2.71
CA LEU A 116 11.84 -8.27 -2.44
C LEU A 116 11.22 -8.97 -3.65
N LEU A 117 11.47 -8.49 -4.87
CA LEU A 117 10.94 -9.08 -6.10
C LEU A 117 11.50 -10.48 -6.38
N GLN A 118 12.70 -10.79 -5.87
CA GLN A 118 13.30 -12.13 -5.97
C GLN A 118 12.74 -13.12 -4.94
N LYS A 119 11.97 -12.68 -3.93
CA LYS A 119 11.37 -13.57 -2.93
C LYS A 119 10.08 -14.18 -3.50
N PRO A 120 10.00 -15.51 -3.69
CA PRO A 120 8.78 -16.16 -4.19
C PRO A 120 7.58 -15.96 -3.27
N SER A 121 7.82 -15.79 -1.96
CA SER A 121 6.78 -15.50 -0.98
C SER A 121 6.05 -14.20 -1.27
N VAL A 122 6.72 -13.15 -1.74
CA VAL A 122 6.08 -11.84 -1.94
C VAL A 122 4.98 -11.93 -3.01
N LYS A 123 5.27 -12.57 -4.15
CA LYS A 123 4.30 -12.78 -5.22
C LYS A 123 3.11 -13.61 -4.76
N ARG A 124 3.37 -14.70 -4.02
CA ARG A 124 2.32 -15.57 -3.48
C ARG A 124 1.47 -14.84 -2.44
N ASP A 125 2.11 -14.13 -1.52
CA ASP A 125 1.44 -13.51 -0.38
C ASP A 125 0.58 -12.32 -0.83
N LEU A 126 0.94 -11.64 -1.93
CA LEU A 126 0.12 -10.60 -2.59
C LEU A 126 -1.26 -11.10 -3.05
N ALA A 127 -1.41 -12.41 -3.34
CA ALA A 127 -2.69 -12.97 -3.73
C ALA A 127 -3.74 -12.90 -2.59
N TYR A 128 -3.31 -12.95 -1.34
CA TYR A 128 -4.22 -12.99 -0.19
C TYR A 128 -4.92 -11.64 0.06
N PRO A 129 -4.20 -10.49 0.16
CA PRO A 129 -4.83 -9.17 0.25
C PRO A 129 -5.75 -8.89 -0.95
N LEU A 130 -5.33 -9.29 -2.14
CA LEU A 130 -6.11 -9.09 -3.35
C LEU A 130 -7.45 -9.84 -3.30
N ALA A 131 -7.42 -11.15 -3.01
CA ALA A 131 -8.62 -11.99 -3.03
C ALA A 131 -9.61 -11.68 -1.90
N ASN A 132 -9.11 -11.29 -0.72
CA ASN A 132 -9.96 -11.15 0.47
C ASN A 132 -10.31 -9.71 0.81
N PHE A 133 -9.48 -8.74 0.41
CA PHE A 133 -9.61 -7.35 0.86
C PHE A 133 -9.55 -6.33 -0.28
N GLY A 134 -9.40 -6.74 -1.54
CA GLY A 134 -9.27 -5.81 -2.67
C GLY A 134 -10.44 -4.84 -2.83
N ARG A 135 -11.64 -5.21 -2.33
CA ARG A 135 -12.86 -4.38 -2.33
C ARG A 135 -13.04 -3.54 -1.05
N LEU A 136 -12.21 -3.76 -0.04
CA LEU A 136 -12.30 -3.05 1.24
C LEU A 136 -12.18 -1.53 1.08
N PRO A 137 -11.28 -0.99 0.22
CA PRO A 137 -11.20 0.45 -0.02
C PRO A 137 -12.52 1.05 -0.49
N ASP A 138 -13.25 0.39 -1.39
CA ASP A 138 -14.55 0.84 -1.92
C ASP A 138 -15.62 1.01 -0.82
N CYS A 139 -15.45 0.35 0.32
CA CYS A 139 -16.37 0.41 1.46
C CYS A 139 -16.00 1.45 2.53
N ILE A 140 -14.79 2.03 2.46
CA ILE A 140 -14.25 2.91 3.51
C ILE A 140 -13.69 4.25 2.98
N THR A 141 -13.71 4.46 1.66
CA THR A 141 -13.25 5.70 1.01
C THR A 141 -14.39 6.53 0.46
#